data_AF-A0A843HR31-F1
#
_entry.id   AF-A0A843HR31-F1
#
_cell.length_a   1.000
_cell.length_b   1.000
_cell.length_c   1.000
_cell.angle_alpha   90.00
_cell.angle_beta   90.00
_cell.angle_gamma   90.00
#
_symmetry.space_group_name_H-M   'P 1'
#
loop_
_entity.id
_entity.type
_entity.pdbx_description
1 polymer ?
#
loop_
_entity_poly.entity_id
_entity_poly.type
_entity_poly.pdbx_seq_one_letter_code
_entity_poly.pdbx_strand_id
1 'polypeptide(L)'
;LLRMRNMMVRGTSNMFTAFESFMKQADISNKSYIILLSDCRDWAGPKVNGIPASVELISQMSSMAKKVIILNPEDKKKWDVVDSCVSLYRGAGAQVYEVSTLNQLAEFVADM
;
A
#
# COMPACT_ATOMS: atom_id res chain seq x y z
N LEU A 1 -20.25 -12.50 9.20
CA LEU A 1 -20.76 -12.60 7.81
C LEU A 1 -19.75 -12.14 6.77
N LEU A 2 -19.22 -10.90 6.81
CA LEU A 2 -18.16 -10.43 5.89
C LEU A 2 -16.83 -11.20 5.99
N ARG A 3 -16.37 -11.46 7.22
CA ARG A 3 -15.11 -12.19 7.48
C ARG A 3 -15.14 -13.64 6.98
N MET A 4 -16.29 -14.30 7.02
CA MET A 4 -16.46 -15.66 6.49
C MET A 4 -16.54 -15.71 4.96
N ARG A 5 -17.12 -14.68 4.32
CA ARG A 5 -17.11 -14.52 2.86
C ARG A 5 -15.70 -14.36 2.29
N ASN A 6 -14.81 -13.77 3.07
CA ASN A 6 -13.41 -13.52 2.71
C ASN A 6 -12.45 -14.57 3.30
N MET A 7 -12.95 -15.68 3.87
CA MET A 7 -12.07 -16.70 4.42
C MET A 7 -11.32 -17.41 3.29
N MET A 8 -10.01 -17.18 3.30
CA MET A 8 -9.00 -17.89 2.52
C MET A 8 -9.07 -17.63 1.00
N VAL A 9 -8.88 -16.37 0.61
CA VAL A 9 -8.41 -16.07 -0.74
C VAL A 9 -6.98 -16.62 -0.82
N ARG A 10 -6.80 -17.83 -1.39
CA ARG A 10 -5.51 -18.32 -1.91
C ARG A 10 -5.08 -17.53 -3.17
N GLY A 11 -5.36 -16.24 -3.18
CA GLY A 11 -5.32 -15.38 -4.35
C GLY A 11 -4.25 -14.33 -4.16
N THR A 12 -3.31 -14.36 -5.07
CA THR A 12 -2.41 -13.29 -5.45
C THR A 12 -3.00 -11.90 -5.19
N SER A 13 -2.24 -11.02 -4.54
CA SER A 13 -2.63 -9.64 -4.28
C SER A 13 -2.88 -8.86 -5.56
N ASN A 14 -3.95 -8.07 -5.60
CA ASN A 14 -4.23 -7.08 -6.65
C ASN A 14 -4.41 -5.72 -5.98
N MET A 15 -3.31 -5.00 -5.85
CA MET A 15 -3.28 -3.70 -5.18
C MET A 15 -3.98 -2.63 -6.02
N PHE A 16 -3.95 -2.75 -7.35
CA PHE A 16 -4.64 -1.82 -8.25
C PHE A 16 -6.15 -1.77 -7.95
N THR A 17 -6.85 -2.91 -7.97
CA THR A 17 -8.29 -2.95 -7.70
C THR A 17 -8.59 -2.53 -6.26
N ALA A 18 -7.74 -2.86 -5.30
CA ALA A 18 -7.90 -2.45 -3.91
C ALA A 18 -7.81 -0.92 -3.75
N PHE A 19 -6.78 -0.29 -4.33
CA PHE A 19 -6.59 1.16 -4.26
C PHE A 19 -7.68 1.91 -5.03
N GLU A 20 -8.06 1.42 -6.22
CA GLU A 20 -9.12 2.03 -7.02
C GLU A 20 -10.46 2.00 -6.26
N SER A 21 -10.79 0.87 -5.64
CA SER A 21 -11.99 0.73 -4.81
C SER A 21 -11.97 1.65 -3.59
N PHE A 22 -10.82 1.80 -2.94
CA PHE A 22 -10.64 2.74 -1.83
C PHE A 22 -10.85 4.18 -2.27
N MET A 23 -10.21 4.62 -3.35
CA MET A 23 -10.32 5.99 -3.85
C MET A 23 -11.76 6.35 -4.28
N LYS A 24 -12.56 5.38 -4.74
CA LYS A 24 -13.99 5.59 -5.06
C LYS A 24 -14.86 5.82 -3.83
N GLN A 25 -14.43 5.35 -2.65
CA GLN A 25 -15.22 5.38 -1.41
C GLN A 25 -14.75 6.44 -0.42
N ALA A 26 -13.46 6.77 -0.42
CA ALA A 26 -12.86 7.69 0.52
C ALA A 26 -12.96 9.15 0.05
N ASP A 27 -13.33 10.04 0.97
CA ASP A 27 -13.22 11.49 0.76
C ASP A 27 -11.78 11.92 1.09
N ILE A 28 -10.96 12.05 0.05
CA ILE A 28 -9.53 12.36 0.17
C ILE A 28 -9.30 13.85 -0.07
N SER A 29 -8.65 14.49 0.88
CA SER A 29 -8.21 15.89 0.79
C SER A 29 -6.80 16.08 1.33
N ASN A 30 -6.22 17.26 1.11
CA ASN A 30 -4.88 17.62 1.60
C ASN A 30 -4.76 17.69 3.14
N LYS A 31 -5.84 17.41 3.87
CA LYS A 31 -5.86 17.24 5.34
C LYS A 31 -5.82 15.77 5.77
N SER A 32 -5.95 14.85 4.81
CA SER A 32 -6.10 13.42 5.06
C SER A 32 -4.76 12.72 5.11
N TYR A 33 -4.64 11.73 6.00
CA TYR A 33 -3.53 10.78 6.02
C TYR A 33 -4.10 9.44 5.54
N ILE A 34 -3.48 8.88 4.51
CA ILE A 34 -3.81 7.53 4.02
C ILE A 34 -2.78 6.58 4.58
N ILE A 35 -3.20 5.61 5.38
CA ILE A 35 -2.33 4.56 5.93
C ILE A 35 -2.71 3.24 5.27
N LEU A 36 -1.75 2.63 4.58
CA LEU A 36 -1.88 1.35 3.90
C LEU A 36 -1.10 0.28 4.69
N LEU A 37 -1.76 -0.82 5.04
CA LEU A 37 -1.13 -1.99 5.62
C LEU A 37 -0.89 -3.00 4.49
N SER A 38 0.31 -3.01 3.93
CA SER A 38 0.62 -3.78 2.72
C SER A 38 2.10 -4.15 2.67
N ASP A 39 2.38 -5.36 2.20
CA ASP A 39 3.73 -5.84 1.86
C ASP A 39 4.25 -5.29 0.51
N CYS A 40 3.49 -4.40 -0.13
CA CYS A 40 3.74 -3.82 -1.45
C CYS A 40 3.84 -4.86 -2.57
N ARG A 41 3.30 -6.07 -2.39
CA ARG A 41 3.26 -7.08 -3.45
C ARG A 41 2.01 -6.90 -4.30
N ASP A 42 2.20 -6.68 -5.60
CA ASP A 42 1.10 -6.54 -6.56
C ASP A 42 1.23 -7.57 -7.68
N TRP A 43 0.78 -8.80 -7.39
CA TRP A 43 0.94 -9.94 -8.29
C TRP A 43 -0.08 -9.97 -9.42
N ALA A 44 -1.35 -9.72 -9.11
CA ALA A 44 -2.48 -9.81 -10.03
C ALA A 44 -2.94 -8.45 -10.57
N GLY A 45 -2.33 -7.35 -10.13
CA GLY A 45 -2.58 -6.03 -10.70
C GLY A 45 -2.13 -5.92 -12.16
N PRO A 46 -2.83 -5.13 -12.99
CA PRO A 46 -2.40 -4.87 -14.36
C PRO A 46 -1.06 -4.11 -14.37
N LYS A 47 -0.28 -4.30 -15.42
CA LYS A 47 0.98 -3.59 -15.64
C LYS A 47 0.89 -2.76 -16.92
N VAL A 48 1.38 -1.53 -16.88
CA VAL A 48 1.53 -0.63 -18.03
C VAL A 48 3.02 -0.43 -18.26
N ASN A 49 3.53 -0.82 -19.44
CA ASN A 49 4.96 -0.77 -19.75
C ASN A 49 5.84 -1.50 -18.72
N GLY A 50 5.36 -2.61 -18.16
CA GLY A 50 6.06 -3.41 -17.15
C GLY A 50 5.96 -2.87 -15.71
N ILE A 51 5.38 -1.69 -15.50
CA ILE A 51 5.19 -1.06 -14.20
C ILE A 51 3.78 -1.39 -13.68
N PRO A 52 3.59 -1.84 -12.44
CA PRO A 52 2.28 -2.06 -11.84
C PRO A 52 1.43 -0.78 -11.89
N ALA A 53 0.21 -0.88 -12.41
CA ALA A 53 -0.69 0.28 -12.54
C ALA A 53 -1.11 0.86 -11.18
N SER A 54 -0.96 0.09 -10.09
CA SER A 54 -1.16 0.56 -8.72
C SER A 54 -0.20 1.71 -8.34
N VAL A 55 0.95 1.84 -9.00
CA VAL A 55 1.89 2.95 -8.81
C VAL A 55 1.25 4.30 -9.16
N GLU A 56 0.46 4.35 -10.24
CA GLU A 56 -0.25 5.57 -10.65
C GLU A 56 -1.29 5.97 -9.61
N LEU A 57 -2.00 5.00 -9.02
CA LEU A 57 -2.97 5.26 -7.95
C LEU A 57 -2.29 5.79 -6.68
N ILE A 58 -1.10 5.30 -6.34
CA ILE A 58 -0.28 5.84 -5.24
C ILE A 58 0.12 7.29 -5.53
N SER A 59 0.52 7.60 -6.77
CA SER A 59 0.86 8.96 -7.21
C SER A 59 -0.34 9.90 -7.04
N GLN A 60 -1.51 9.48 -7.51
CA GLN A 60 -2.75 10.24 -7.36
C GLN A 60 -3.09 10.48 -5.89
N MET A 61 -3.11 9.43 -5.06
CA MET A 61 -3.35 9.54 -3.62
C MET A 61 -2.34 10.48 -2.95
N SER A 62 -1.06 10.43 -3.35
CA SER A 62 -0.01 11.28 -2.79
C SER A 62 -0.16 12.75 -3.20
N SER A 63 -0.73 13.03 -4.38
CA SER A 63 -1.05 14.39 -4.82
C SER A 63 -2.29 14.98 -4.12
N MET A 64 -3.23 14.11 -3.70
CA MET A 64 -4.50 14.51 -3.09
C MET A 64 -4.43 14.60 -1.57
N ALA A 65 -3.74 13.66 -0.92
CA ALA A 65 -3.64 13.54 0.53
C ALA A 65 -2.47 14.35 1.10
N LYS A 66 -2.48 14.58 2.42
CA LYS A 66 -1.33 15.18 3.11
C LYS A 66 -0.12 14.26 3.12
N LYS A 67 -0.36 12.97 3.36
CA LYS A 67 0.64 11.89 3.34
C LYS A 67 -0.03 10.58 2.93
N VAL A 68 0.67 9.79 2.13
CA VAL A 68 0.40 8.37 1.92
C VAL A 68 1.50 7.60 2.64
N ILE A 69 1.11 6.75 3.59
CA ILE A 69 2.02 5.99 4.43
C ILE A 69 1.74 4.51 4.22
N ILE A 70 2.79 3.71 4.03
CA ILE A 70 2.70 2.27 3.93
C ILE A 70 3.49 1.65 5.09
N LEU A 71 2.81 0.83 5.88
CA LEU A 71 3.43 0.02 6.94
C LEU A 71 3.63 -1.40 6.39
N ASN A 72 4.85 -1.70 5.98
CA ASN A 72 5.23 -2.96 5.36
C ASN A 72 5.72 -3.96 6.42
N PRO A 73 5.06 -5.11 6.59
CA PRO A 73 5.45 -6.10 7.59
C PRO A 73 6.66 -6.96 7.20
N GLU A 74 7.11 -6.88 5.95
CA GLU A 74 8.29 -7.61 5.50
C GLU A 74 9.59 -6.88 5.86
N ASP A 75 10.59 -7.66 6.26
CA ASP A 75 11.99 -7.24 6.41
C ASP A 75 12.47 -6.55 5.12
N LYS A 76 13.14 -5.40 5.25
CA LYS A 76 13.71 -4.63 4.14
C LYS A 76 14.50 -5.44 3.12
N LYS A 77 15.14 -6.56 3.51
CA LYS A 77 15.87 -7.44 2.58
C LYS A 77 14.97 -8.11 1.53
N LYS A 78 13.65 -8.14 1.75
CA LYS A 78 12.66 -8.68 0.82
C LYS A 78 12.03 -7.62 -0.08
N TRP A 79 12.31 -6.34 0.18
CA TRP A 79 11.75 -5.25 -0.59
C TRP A 79 12.37 -5.22 -1.98
N ASP A 80 11.55 -4.89 -2.98
CA ASP A 80 11.93 -4.83 -4.39
C ASP A 80 12.41 -6.18 -4.97
N VAL A 81 12.05 -7.30 -4.31
CA VAL A 81 12.30 -8.66 -4.78
C VAL A 81 11.03 -9.24 -5.39
N VAL A 82 11.14 -9.77 -6.61
CA VAL A 82 10.04 -10.32 -7.43
C VAL A 82 8.97 -9.26 -7.74
N ASP A 83 7.87 -9.27 -6.99
CA ASP A 83 6.65 -8.48 -7.20
C ASP A 83 6.46 -7.40 -6.13
N SER A 84 7.44 -7.23 -5.23
CA SER A 84 7.48 -6.13 -4.28
C SER A 84 7.74 -4.80 -5.00
N CYS A 85 6.89 -3.80 -4.77
CA CYS A 85 6.87 -2.53 -5.48
C CYS A 85 7.34 -1.35 -4.62
N VAL A 86 8.13 -1.59 -3.58
CA VAL A 86 8.44 -0.58 -2.55
C VAL A 86 9.10 0.67 -3.14
N SER A 87 10.15 0.50 -3.96
CA SER A 87 10.84 1.62 -4.60
C SER A 87 9.95 2.38 -5.58
N LEU A 88 9.05 1.68 -6.26
CA LEU A 88 8.08 2.31 -7.16
C LEU A 88 7.06 3.15 -6.39
N TYR A 89 6.50 2.62 -5.30
CA TYR A 89 5.55 3.36 -4.46
C TYR A 89 6.21 4.55 -3.75
N ARG A 90 7.48 4.42 -3.34
CA ARG A 90 8.28 5.56 -2.86
C ARG A 90 8.48 6.63 -3.93
N GLY A 91 8.85 6.21 -5.14
CA GLY A 91 8.99 7.11 -6.28
C GLY A 91 7.68 7.84 -6.63
N ALA A 92 6.54 7.21 -6.35
CA ALA A 92 5.21 7.80 -6.50
C ALA A 92 4.75 8.67 -5.31
N GLY A 93 5.59 8.88 -4.30
CA GLY A 93 5.32 9.79 -3.18
C GLY A 93 4.88 9.15 -1.86
N ALA A 94 4.76 7.82 -1.79
CA ALA A 94 4.44 7.14 -0.54
C ALA A 94 5.65 7.07 0.41
N GLN A 95 5.39 7.25 1.70
CA GLN A 95 6.35 6.99 2.77
C GLN A 95 6.21 5.54 3.24
N VAL A 96 7.25 4.73 3.07
CA VAL A 96 7.20 3.29 3.39
C VAL A 96 8.10 2.99 4.59
N TYR A 97 7.50 2.41 5.63
CA TYR A 97 8.15 2.02 6.88
C TYR A 97 8.09 0.50 7.06
N GLU A 98 9.16 -0.09 7.59
CA GLU A 98 9.13 -1.48 8.04
C GLU A 98 8.45 -1.53 9.40
N VAL A 99 7.36 -2.30 9.50
CA VAL A 99 6.60 -2.52 10.74
C VAL A 99 6.24 -4.00 10.81
N SER A 100 7.21 -4.81 11.24
CA SER A 100 7.08 -6.27 11.39
C SER A 100 6.67 -6.69 12.80
N THR A 101 6.62 -5.76 13.75
CA THR A 101 6.25 -6.01 15.16
C THR A 101 5.27 -4.99 15.70
N LEU A 102 4.55 -5.35 16.77
CA LEU A 102 3.66 -4.43 17.48
C LEU A 102 4.42 -3.26 18.14
N ASN A 103 5.66 -3.48 18.57
CA ASN A 103 6.49 -2.42 19.14
C ASN A 103 6.84 -1.36 18.09
N GLN A 104 7.25 -1.78 16.89
CA GLN A 104 7.48 -0.86 15.77
C GLN A 104 6.21 -0.10 15.38
N LEU A 105 5.04 -0.75 15.45
CA LEU A 105 3.77 -0.06 15.21
C LEU A 105 3.51 1.00 16.29
N ALA A 106 3.75 0.67 17.55
CA ALA A 106 3.59 1.60 18.67
C ALA A 106 4.56 2.80 18.55
N GLU A 107 5.82 2.54 18.21
CA GLU A 107 6.84 3.56 17.93
C GLU A 107 6.41 4.47 16.78
N PHE A 108 5.98 3.89 15.66
CA PHE A 108 5.50 4.66 14.51
C PHE A 108 4.32 5.58 14.87
N VAL A 109 3.34 5.08 15.64
CA VAL A 109 2.17 5.88 16.06
C VAL A 109 2.58 6.99 17.04
N ALA A 110 3.56 6.75 17.90
CA ALA A 110 4.04 7.76 18.85
C ALA A 110 4.74 8.94 18.16
N ASP A 111 5.38 8.70 17.02
CA ASP A 111 6.14 9.70 16.26
C ASP A 111 5.32 10.44 15.17
N MET A 112 4.03 10.11 15.00
CA MET A 112 3.20 10.55 13.86
C MET A 112 2.56 11.94 14.03
#